data_AF-A0A077ZWI0-F1
#
_entry.id   AF-A0A077ZWI0-F1
#
_cell.length_a   1.000
_cell.length_b   1.000
_cell.length_c   1.000
_cell.angle_alpha   90.00
_cell.angle_beta   90.00
_cell.angle_gamma   90.00
#
_symmetry.space_group_name_H-M   'P 1'
#
loop_
_entity.id
_entity.type
_entity.pdbx_description
1 polymer ?
#
loop_
_entity_poly.entity_id
_entity_poly.type
_entity_poly.pdbx_seq_one_letter_code
_entity_poly.pdbx_strand_id
1 'polypeptide(L)'
;MIAEREQLFSADELQQEELFPRFIVVRKQINNQSIDASEWQGFIKDIKYTIKTTSAKSESEIIHNLNASLGKLEKLEAYFLEKDSNNQNANQKYEELDKKVEGLSTQVLSLQDDMKFIKNSLAKLLQNKSH
;
A
#
# COMPACT_ATOMS: atom_id res chain seq x y z
N MET A 1 -4.03 -30.19 5.78
CA MET A 1 -4.08 -31.14 6.92
C MET A 1 -3.18 -30.77 8.10
N ILE A 2 -1.94 -30.27 7.90
CA ILE A 2 -1.11 -29.72 9.01
C ILE A 2 -1.46 -28.24 9.28
N ALA A 3 -1.45 -27.39 8.23
CA ALA A 3 -1.77 -25.97 8.36
C ALA A 3 -3.18 -25.67 8.91
N GLU A 4 -4.19 -26.48 8.53
CA GLU A 4 -5.57 -26.33 9.05
C GLU A 4 -5.67 -26.65 10.55
N ARG A 5 -4.81 -27.54 11.06
CA ARG A 5 -4.79 -27.88 12.49
C ARG A 5 -4.03 -26.84 13.28
N GLU A 6 -2.94 -26.29 12.75
CA GLU A 6 -2.14 -25.23 13.38
C GLU A 6 -2.95 -23.93 13.61
N GLN A 7 -3.97 -23.65 12.79
CA GLN A 7 -4.86 -22.49 12.97
C GLN A 7 -5.72 -22.54 14.25
N LEU A 8 -5.87 -23.71 14.87
CA LEU A 8 -6.64 -23.88 16.09
C LEU A 8 -5.80 -23.65 17.36
N PHE A 9 -4.50 -23.43 17.23
CA PHE A 9 -3.58 -23.23 18.33
C PHE A 9 -3.19 -21.76 18.46
N SER A 10 -3.01 -21.31 19.70
CA SER A 10 -2.38 -20.04 20.02
C SER A 10 -0.89 -20.06 19.70
N ALA A 11 -0.27 -18.89 19.58
CA ALA A 11 1.16 -18.76 19.28
C ALA A 11 2.04 -19.48 20.32
N ASP A 12 1.62 -19.50 21.58
CA ASP A 12 2.34 -20.18 22.67
C ASP A 12 2.24 -21.71 22.57
N GLU A 13 1.09 -22.23 22.14
CA GLU A 13 0.86 -23.68 21.95
C GLU A 13 1.64 -24.23 20.77
N LEU A 14 1.85 -23.43 19.71
CA LEU A 14 2.69 -23.80 18.57
C LEU A 14 4.17 -23.99 18.94
N GLN A 15 4.61 -23.46 20.09
CA GLN A 15 5.97 -23.65 20.61
C GLN A 15 6.11 -24.89 21.50
N GLN A 16 5.00 -25.55 21.85
CA GLN A 16 5.05 -26.72 22.72
C GLN A 16 5.56 -27.94 21.96
N GLU A 17 6.75 -28.42 22.33
CA GLU A 17 7.37 -29.60 21.71
C GLU A 17 6.56 -30.89 21.88
N GLU A 18 5.67 -30.96 22.87
CA GLU A 18 4.76 -32.09 23.08
C GLU A 18 3.71 -32.19 21.97
N LEU A 19 3.18 -31.04 21.53
CA LEU A 19 2.19 -30.95 20.45
C LEU A 19 2.85 -30.95 19.07
N PHE A 20 4.04 -30.34 18.96
CA PHE A 20 4.78 -30.15 17.71
C PHE A 20 6.24 -30.63 17.86
N PRO A 21 6.47 -31.95 17.88
CA PRO A 21 7.80 -32.50 18.04
C PRO A 21 8.70 -32.14 16.84
N ARG A 22 9.94 -31.71 17.13
CA ARG A 22 10.96 -31.33 16.13
C ARG A 22 11.74 -32.53 15.57
N PHE A 23 11.08 -33.68 15.45
CA PHE A 23 11.67 -34.88 14.89
C PHE A 23 10.63 -35.68 14.11
N ILE A 24 11.12 -36.44 13.13
CA ILE A 24 10.31 -37.37 12.36
C ILE A 24 10.81 -38.78 12.66
N VAL A 25 9.89 -39.68 12.99
CA VAL A 25 10.21 -41.10 13.19
C VAL A 25 9.98 -41.84 11.88
N VAL A 26 11.05 -42.37 11.31
CA VAL A 26 10.99 -43.20 10.09
C VAL A 26 11.25 -44.65 10.48
N ARG A 27 10.35 -45.56 10.10
CA ARG A 27 10.47 -47.00 10.39
C ARG A 27 10.86 -47.76 9.13
N LYS A 28 11.78 -48.71 9.28
CA LYS A 28 12.20 -49.66 8.24
C LYS A 28 11.48 -51.00 8.45
N GLN A 29 11.03 -51.65 7.38
CA GLN A 29 10.59 -53.05 7.43
C GLN A 29 11.80 -53.98 7.60
N ILE A 30 11.70 -54.98 8.48
CA ILE A 30 12.77 -55.95 8.71
C ILE A 30 12.66 -57.06 7.65
N ASN A 31 13.42 -56.93 6.56
CA ASN A 31 13.66 -58.01 5.61
C ASN A 31 15.03 -58.65 5.91
N ASN A 32 15.09 -59.98 5.87
CA ASN A 32 16.25 -60.78 6.27
C ASN A 32 17.39 -60.81 5.22
N GLN A 33 17.42 -59.87 4.26
CA GLN A 33 18.43 -59.84 3.20
C GLN A 33 19.50 -58.78 3.50
N SER A 34 20.77 -59.18 3.43
CA SER A 34 21.93 -58.34 3.81
C SER A 34 22.16 -57.12 2.91
N ILE A 35 21.52 -57.06 1.75
CA ILE A 35 21.60 -55.94 0.77
C ILE A 35 20.84 -54.69 1.27
N ASP A 36 19.85 -54.86 2.14
CA ASP A 36 18.91 -53.80 2.55
C ASP A 36 19.53 -52.71 3.42
N ALA A 37 20.74 -52.91 3.97
CA ALA A 37 21.39 -51.93 4.84
C ALA A 37 21.88 -50.70 4.05
N SER A 38 22.48 -50.91 2.88
CA SER A 38 23.01 -49.86 2.02
C SER A 38 21.90 -49.05 1.35
N GLU A 39 20.82 -49.72 0.92
CA GLU A 39 19.65 -49.06 0.35
C GLU A 39 18.93 -48.17 1.37
N TRP A 40 18.81 -48.64 2.62
CA TRP A 40 18.24 -47.83 3.69
C TRP A 40 19.06 -46.58 3.98
N GLN A 41 20.39 -46.69 3.97
CA GLN A 41 21.26 -45.53 4.14
C GLN A 41 21.09 -44.53 2.98
N GLY A 42 21.00 -45.03 1.74
CA GLY A 42 20.70 -44.21 0.56
C GLY A 42 19.37 -43.48 0.68
N PHE A 43 18.31 -44.20 1.02
CA PHE A 43 16.98 -43.64 1.24
C PHE A 43 16.96 -42.53 2.31
N ILE A 44 17.60 -42.77 3.47
CA ILE A 44 17.70 -41.75 4.53
C ILE A 44 18.53 -40.54 4.07
N LYS A 45 19.59 -40.75 3.27
CA LYS A 45 20.37 -39.67 2.69
C LYS A 45 19.52 -38.82 1.75
N ASP A 46 18.70 -39.46 0.92
CA ASP A 46 17.83 -38.78 -0.03
C ASP A 46 16.75 -37.96 0.69
N ILE A 47 16.09 -38.53 1.71
CA ILE A 47 15.13 -37.78 2.54
C ILE A 47 15.79 -36.54 3.14
N LYS A 48 16.96 -36.69 3.77
CA LYS A 48 17.68 -35.56 4.37
C LYS A 48 18.00 -34.49 3.34
N TYR A 49 18.45 -34.91 2.15
CA TYR A 49 18.78 -34.01 1.06
C TYR A 49 17.53 -33.29 0.53
N THR A 50 16.43 -34.00 0.28
CA THR A 50 15.16 -33.42 -0.15
C THR A 50 14.61 -32.42 0.86
N ILE A 51 14.57 -32.75 2.16
CA ILE A 51 14.12 -31.81 3.19
C ILE A 51 14.98 -30.54 3.18
N LYS A 52 16.30 -30.70 3.16
CA LYS A 52 17.24 -29.57 3.18
C LYS A 52 17.08 -28.68 1.95
N THR A 53 17.02 -29.28 0.76
CA THR A 53 16.94 -28.54 -0.51
C THR A 53 15.58 -27.89 -0.70
N THR A 54 14.49 -28.57 -0.37
CA THR A 54 13.14 -28.00 -0.45
C THR A 54 12.95 -26.86 0.56
N SER A 55 13.43 -27.00 1.80
CA SER A 55 13.37 -25.92 2.80
C SER A 55 14.14 -24.68 2.33
N ALA A 56 15.39 -24.86 1.90
CA ALA A 56 16.22 -23.76 1.41
C ALA A 56 15.60 -23.07 0.17
N LYS A 57 15.01 -23.86 -0.75
CA LYS A 57 14.30 -23.32 -1.91
C LYS A 57 13.07 -22.52 -1.50
N SER A 58 12.26 -23.06 -0.59
CA SER A 58 11.07 -22.39 -0.06
C SER A 58 11.43 -21.06 0.61
N GLU A 59 12.46 -21.03 1.45
CA GLU A 59 12.93 -19.79 2.09
C GLU A 59 13.37 -18.76 1.05
N SER A 60 14.13 -19.18 0.04
CA SER A 60 14.56 -18.29 -1.04
C SER A 60 13.39 -17.75 -1.86
N GLU A 61 12.37 -18.56 -2.13
CA GLU A 61 11.16 -18.14 -2.84
C GLU A 61 10.35 -17.13 -2.02
N ILE A 62 10.20 -17.36 -0.71
CA ILE A 62 9.53 -16.43 0.21
C ILE A 62 10.25 -15.08 0.20
N ILE A 63 11.58 -15.08 0.36
CA ILE A 63 12.39 -13.85 0.36
C ILE A 63 12.26 -13.12 -0.97
N HIS A 64 12.33 -13.83 -2.10
CA HIS A 64 12.19 -13.23 -3.42
C HIS A 64 10.83 -12.56 -3.60
N ASN A 65 9.75 -13.24 -3.20
CA ASN A 65 8.39 -12.71 -3.30
C ASN A 65 8.19 -11.49 -2.39
N LEU A 66 8.73 -11.51 -1.17
CA LEU A 66 8.67 -10.38 -0.24
C LEU A 66 9.40 -9.16 -0.83
N ASN A 67 10.61 -9.34 -1.37
CA ASN A 67 11.36 -8.25 -2.01
C ASN A 67 10.65 -7.69 -3.24
N ALA A 68 10.06 -8.56 -4.07
CA ALA A 68 9.27 -8.13 -5.22
C ALA A 68 8.02 -7.33 -4.80
N SER A 69 7.39 -7.68 -3.68
CA SER A 69 6.27 -6.92 -3.11
C SER A 69 6.73 -5.58 -2.55
N LEU A 70 7.85 -5.55 -1.83
CA LEU A 70 8.42 -4.32 -1.27
C LEU A 70 8.75 -3.29 -2.37
N GLY A 71 9.41 -3.73 -3.44
CA GLY A 71 9.70 -2.84 -4.57
C GLY A 71 8.47 -2.30 -5.31
N LYS A 72 7.31 -2.95 -5.19
CA LYS A 72 6.03 -2.39 -5.68
C LYS A 72 5.47 -1.34 -4.73
N LEU A 73 5.59 -1.55 -3.42
CA LEU A 73 5.17 -0.59 -2.40
C LEU A 73 5.98 0.70 -2.48
N GLU A 74 7.30 0.62 -2.64
CA GLU A 74 8.17 1.79 -2.80
C GLU A 74 7.77 2.65 -4.01
N LYS A 75 7.44 2.01 -5.14
CA LYS A 75 6.94 2.72 -6.33
C LYS A 75 5.59 3.39 -6.08
N LEU A 76 4.72 2.74 -5.32
CA LEU A 76 3.42 3.29 -4.98
C LEU A 76 3.55 4.48 -4.02
N GLU A 77 4.46 4.41 -3.06
CA GLU A 77 4.79 5.50 -2.15
C GLU A 77 5.34 6.72 -2.91
N ALA A 78 6.27 6.51 -3.84
CA ALA A 78 6.78 7.59 -4.71
C ALA A 78 5.66 8.24 -5.53
N TYR A 79 4.73 7.45 -6.06
CA TYR A 79 3.56 7.96 -6.78
C TYR A 79 2.64 8.82 -5.90
N PHE A 80 2.38 8.39 -4.66
CA PHE A 80 1.57 9.15 -3.71
C PHE A 80 2.25 10.48 -3.33
N LEU A 81 3.55 10.47 -3.06
CA LEU A 81 4.33 11.69 -2.77
C LEU A 81 4.28 12.70 -3.93
N GLU A 82 4.39 12.23 -5.17
CA GLU A 82 4.28 13.07 -6.36
C GLU A 82 2.86 13.65 -6.49
N LYS A 83 1.83 12.83 -6.23
CA LYS A 83 0.44 13.27 -6.27
C LYS A 83 0.12 14.30 -5.19
N ASP A 84 0.61 14.12 -3.97
CA ASP A 84 0.42 15.07 -2.88
C ASP A 84 1.10 16.41 -3.18
N SER A 85 2.32 16.39 -3.71
CA SER A 85 3.03 17.59 -4.14
C SER A 85 2.25 18.35 -5.22
N ASN A 86 1.73 17.62 -6.20
CA ASN A 86 0.90 18.20 -7.25
C ASN A 86 -0.42 18.77 -6.72
N ASN A 87 -1.03 18.11 -5.74
CA ASN A 87 -2.26 18.57 -5.10
C ASN A 87 -2.03 19.86 -4.30
N GLN A 88 -0.94 19.94 -3.54
CA GLN A 88 -0.54 21.16 -2.84
C GLN A 88 -0.32 22.33 -3.79
N ASN A 89 0.38 22.10 -4.92
CA ASN A 89 0.57 23.11 -5.96
C ASN A 89 -0.77 23.56 -6.58
N ALA A 90 -1.70 22.63 -6.82
CA ALA A 90 -3.03 22.97 -7.30
C ALA A 90 -3.79 23.81 -6.28
N ASN A 91 -3.74 23.45 -4.99
CA ASN A 91 -4.42 24.17 -3.92
C ASN A 91 -3.90 25.60 -3.77
N GLN A 92 -2.58 25.80 -3.84
CA GLN A 92 -1.97 27.14 -3.86
C GLN A 92 -2.49 27.99 -5.03
N LYS A 93 -2.56 27.41 -6.24
CA LYS A 93 -3.11 28.11 -7.41
C LYS A 93 -4.59 28.46 -7.21
N TYR A 94 -5.38 27.58 -6.60
CA TYR A 94 -6.78 27.87 -6.28
C TYR A 94 -6.90 29.04 -5.29
N GLU A 95 -6.11 29.07 -4.22
CA GLU A 95 -6.10 30.19 -3.27
C GLU A 95 -5.69 31.52 -3.90
N GLU A 96 -4.72 31.50 -4.82
CA GLU A 96 -4.33 32.70 -5.59
C GLU A 96 -5.44 33.19 -6.52
N LEU A 97 -6.13 32.27 -7.19
CA LEU A 97 -7.28 32.56 -8.05
C LEU A 97 -8.43 33.16 -7.23
N ASP A 98 -8.70 32.59 -6.06
CA ASP A 98 -9.79 33.04 -5.18
C ASP A 98 -9.57 34.50 -4.74
N LYS A 99 -8.35 34.84 -4.30
CA LYS A 99 -7.96 36.23 -3.97
C LYS A 99 -8.14 37.19 -5.15
N LYS A 100 -7.80 36.76 -6.37
CA LYS A 100 -7.99 37.58 -7.58
C LYS A 100 -9.47 37.79 -7.88
N VAL A 101 -10.30 36.77 -7.69
CA VAL A 101 -11.76 36.85 -7.87
C VAL A 101 -12.39 37.79 -6.84
N GLU A 102 -12.00 37.71 -5.57
CA GLU A 102 -12.45 38.66 -4.54
C GLU A 102 -12.05 40.10 -4.86
N GLY A 103 -10.81 40.30 -5.34
CA GLY A 103 -10.33 41.60 -5.81
C GLY A 103 -11.12 42.17 -6.99
N LEU A 104 -11.47 41.33 -7.97
CA LEU A 104 -12.33 41.72 -9.08
C LEU A 104 -13.76 42.03 -8.62
N SER A 105 -14.31 41.24 -7.70
CA SER A 105 -15.64 41.44 -7.14
C SER A 105 -15.78 42.81 -6.47
N THR A 106 -14.78 43.19 -5.68
CA THR A 106 -14.73 44.51 -5.03
C THR A 106 -14.63 45.66 -6.05
N GLN A 107 -13.81 45.52 -7.09
CA GLN A 107 -13.73 46.52 -8.17
C GLN A 107 -15.05 46.66 -8.96
N VAL A 108 -15.76 45.55 -9.19
CA VAL A 108 -17.07 45.58 -9.87
C VAL A 108 -18.11 46.29 -9.00
N LEU A 109 -18.11 46.06 -7.68
CA LEU A 109 -19.01 46.76 -6.75
C LEU A 109 -18.76 48.28 -6.77
N SER A 110 -17.50 48.73 -6.73
CA SER A 110 -17.19 50.17 -6.79
C SER A 110 -17.65 50.78 -8.12
N LEU A 111 -17.44 50.10 -9.25
CA LEU A 111 -17.93 50.55 -10.56
C LEU A 111 -19.46 50.64 -10.61
N GLN A 112 -20.17 49.71 -9.97
CA GLN A 112 -21.63 49.77 -9.88
C GLN A 112 -22.10 51.00 -9.11
N ASP A 113 -21.42 51.36 -8.04
CA ASP A 113 -21.74 52.55 -7.25
C ASP A 113 -21.42 53.85 -8.00
N ASP A 114 -20.28 53.90 -8.70
CA ASP A 114 -19.94 55.01 -9.61
C ASP A 114 -20.99 55.17 -10.71
N MET A 115 -21.43 54.06 -11.32
CA MET A 115 -22.51 54.08 -12.33
C MET A 115 -23.82 54.62 -11.77
N LYS A 116 -24.22 54.22 -10.55
CA LYS A 116 -25.42 54.77 -9.90
C LYS A 116 -25.28 56.27 -9.67
N PHE A 117 -24.11 56.73 -9.22
CA PHE A 117 -23.84 58.15 -9.01
C PHE A 117 -23.95 58.95 -10.31
N ILE A 118 -23.33 58.47 -11.40
CA ILE A 118 -23.40 59.09 -12.72
C ILE A 118 -24.85 59.13 -13.22
N LYS A 119 -25.59 58.02 -13.10
CA LYS A 119 -27.01 57.94 -13.49
C LYS A 119 -27.86 58.97 -12.75
N ASN A 120 -27.68 59.10 -11.44
CA ASN A 120 -28.40 60.07 -10.61
C ASN A 120 -28.04 61.52 -11.00
N SER A 121 -26.77 61.79 -11.28
CA SER A 121 -26.30 63.11 -11.71
C SER A 121 -26.85 63.51 -13.08
N LEU A 122 -26.88 62.58 -14.03
CA LEU A 122 -27.50 62.78 -15.34
C LEU A 122 -29.01 63.03 -15.23
N ALA A 123 -29.72 62.27 -14.39
CA ALA A 123 -31.14 62.46 -14.16
C ALA A 123 -31.45 63.88 -13.65
N LYS A 124 -30.66 64.39 -12.69
CA LYS A 124 -30.79 65.77 -12.19
C LYS A 124 -30.53 66.82 -13.28
N LEU A 125 -29.49 66.63 -14.10
CA LEU A 125 -29.19 67.55 -15.20
C LEU A 125 -30.32 67.61 -16.24
N LEU A 126 -30.92 66.47 -16.56
CA LEU A 126 -32.04 66.39 -17.49
C LEU A 126 -33.30 67.05 -16.93
N GLN A 127 -33.61 66.87 -15.63
CA GLN A 127 -34.73 67.55 -14.97
C GLN A 127 -34.57 69.08 -14.95
N ASN A 128 -33.36 69.57 -14.75
CA ASN A 128 -33.08 71.01 -14.74
C ASN A 128 -33.16 71.67 -16.12
N LYS A 129 -33.12 70.89 -17.22
CA LYS A 129 -33.24 71.41 -18.60
C LYS A 129 -34.68 71.42 -19.14
N SER A 130 -35.61 70.76 -18.46
CA SER A 130 -37.04 70.71 -18.83
C SER A 130 -37.90 71.80 -18.17
N HIS A 131 -37.27 72.79 -17.54
CA HIS A 131 -37.87 74.02 -17.02
C HIS A 131 -37.32 75.23 -17.78
#